data_AF-A0A8X6LTJ7-F1
#
_entry.id   AF-A0A8X6LTJ7-F1
#
_cell.length_a   1.000
_cell.length_b   1.000
_cell.length_c   1.000
_cell.angle_alpha   90.00
_cell.angle_beta   90.00
_cell.angle_gamma   90.00
#
_symmetry.space_group_name_H-M   'P 1'
#
loop_
_entity.id
_entity.type
_entity.pdbx_description
1 polymer ?
#
loop_
_entity_poly.entity_id
_entity_poly.type
_entity_poly.pdbx_seq_one_letter_code
_entity_poly.pdbx_strand_id
1 'polypeptide(L)'
;MDEDDGDATGIYILFLALKTAVKLGTTKPLLDLGAKLYIPHFKHCSNYSVNLADEKDLECWIRTTALTAYHPVGTCAMESKTANIAGVVDRRLR
;
A
#
# COMPACT_ATOMS: atom_id res chain seq x y z
N MET A 1 -24.15 8.67 -0.51
CA MET A 1 -23.68 7.66 -1.47
C MET A 1 -22.33 8.19 -1.89
N ASP A 2 -21.39 8.07 -0.97
CA ASP A 2 -20.04 8.60 -1.12
C ASP A 2 -19.21 7.37 -1.43
N GLU A 3 -18.85 7.21 -2.70
CA GLU A 3 -17.91 6.20 -3.12
C GLU A 3 -16.57 6.49 -2.44
N ASP A 4 -16.01 5.44 -1.84
CA ASP A 4 -14.82 5.44 -1.02
C ASP A 4 -13.58 5.79 -1.86
N ASP A 5 -13.23 7.08 -1.92
CA ASP A 5 -12.01 7.60 -2.54
C ASP A 5 -10.70 7.10 -1.86
N GLY A 6 -10.81 6.38 -0.73
CA GLY A 6 -9.69 5.89 0.07
C GLY A 6 -8.91 4.74 -0.58
N ASP A 7 -9.60 3.82 -1.27
CA ASP A 7 -8.96 2.64 -1.89
C ASP A 7 -8.01 3.04 -3.03
N ALA A 8 -8.43 3.98 -3.88
CA ALA A 8 -7.62 4.46 -5.00
C ALA A 8 -6.31 5.13 -4.53
N THR A 9 -6.38 5.86 -3.42
CA THR A 9 -5.20 6.51 -2.81
C THR A 9 -4.23 5.47 -2.24
N GLY A 10 -4.75 4.44 -1.57
CA GLY A 10 -3.95 3.35 -0.99
C GLY A 10 -3.14 2.58 -2.04
N ILE A 11 -3.80 2.18 -3.13
CA ILE A 11 -3.15 1.49 -4.25
C ILE A 11 -2.06 2.38 -4.89
N TYR A 12 -2.37 3.66 -5.12
CA TYR A 12 -1.41 4.58 -5.72
C TYR A 12 -0.14 4.77 -4.88
N ILE A 13 -0.28 4.89 -3.55
CA ILE A 13 0.88 5.00 -2.65
C ILE A 13 1.72 3.72 -2.68
N LEU A 14 1.09 2.55 -2.70
CA LEU A 14 1.81 1.27 -2.79
C LEU A 14 2.57 1.13 -4.12
N PHE A 15 2.01 1.65 -5.22
CA PHE A 15 2.71 1.73 -6.50
C PHE A 15 3.98 2.61 -6.43
N LEU A 16 3.88 3.80 -5.80
CA LEU A 16 5.05 4.66 -5.57
C LEU A 16 6.10 3.98 -4.68
N ALA A 17 5.65 3.26 -3.66
CA ALA A 17 6.53 2.49 -2.77
C ALA A 17 7.27 1.38 -3.53
N LEU A 18 6.58 0.63 -4.39
CA LEU A 18 7.20 -0.38 -5.25
C LEU A 18 8.25 0.22 -6.19
N LYS A 19 7.93 1.32 -6.90
CA LYS A 19 8.89 2.04 -7.74
C LYS A 19 10.12 2.49 -6.96
N THR A 20 9.91 2.95 -5.73
CA THR A 20 11.00 3.37 -4.84
C THR A 20 11.86 2.19 -4.42
N ALA A 21 11.25 1.05 -4.05
CA ALA A 21 11.95 -0.17 -3.69
C ALA A 21 12.77 -0.73 -4.86
N VAL A 22 12.23 -0.71 -6.08
CA VAL A 22 12.93 -1.09 -7.31
C VAL A 22 14.14 -0.19 -7.53
N LYS A 23 13.96 1.13 -7.47
CA LYS A 23 15.05 2.11 -7.64
C LYS A 23 16.15 1.91 -6.61
N LEU A 24 15.79 1.65 -5.35
CA LEU A 24 16.74 1.35 -4.29
C LEU A 24 17.48 0.03 -4.59
N GLY A 25 16.73 -1.04 -4.87
CA GLY A 25 17.22 -2.38 -5.16
C GLY A 25 18.16 -2.47 -6.36
N THR A 26 18.06 -1.53 -7.31
CA THR A 26 18.91 -1.45 -8.50
C THR A 26 20.05 -0.43 -8.37
N THR A 27 20.26 0.15 -7.18
CA THR A 27 21.44 1.01 -6.95
C THR A 27 22.73 0.19 -7.01
N LYS A 28 23.81 0.82 -7.52
CA LYS A 28 25.13 0.19 -7.65
C LYS A 28 25.61 -0.50 -6.36
N PRO A 29 25.52 0.11 -5.16
CA PRO A 29 25.96 -0.57 -3.93
C PRO A 29 25.22 -1.88 -3.64
N LEU A 30 23.90 -1.94 -3.87
CA LEU A 30 23.14 -3.18 -3.67
C LEU A 30 23.43 -4.22 -4.75
N LEU A 31 23.60 -3.80 -6.01
CA LEU A 31 24.02 -4.68 -7.10
C LEU A 31 25.43 -5.24 -6.88
N ASP A 32 26.36 -4.45 -6.37
CA ASP A 32 27.73 -4.87 -6.04
C ASP A 32 27.74 -5.90 -4.90
N LEU A 33 26.73 -5.90 -4.02
CA LEU A 33 26.49 -6.94 -3.01
C LEU A 33 25.77 -8.19 -3.54
N GLY A 34 25.45 -8.22 -4.84
CA GLY A 34 24.78 -9.34 -5.50
C GLY A 34 23.25 -9.32 -5.38
N ALA A 35 22.64 -8.19 -5.04
CA ALA A 35 21.18 -8.07 -5.01
C ALA A 35 20.57 -8.35 -6.40
N LYS A 36 19.43 -9.06 -6.41
CA LYS A 36 18.64 -9.34 -7.61
C LYS A 36 17.18 -9.03 -7.31
N LEU A 37 16.54 -8.30 -8.21
CA LEU A 37 15.12 -8.03 -8.07
C LEU A 37 14.33 -9.28 -8.45
N TYR A 38 13.47 -9.73 -7.54
CA TYR A 38 12.51 -10.81 -7.79
C TYR A 38 11.16 -10.21 -8.18
N ILE A 39 10.68 -10.52 -9.38
CA ILE A 39 9.38 -10.08 -9.89
C ILE A 39 8.51 -11.33 -10.06
N PRO A 40 7.62 -11.64 -9.11
CA PRO A 40 6.75 -12.80 -9.19
C PRO A 40 5.73 -12.67 -10.33
N HIS A 41 5.44 -13.78 -11.01
CA HIS A 41 4.36 -13.85 -11.99
C HIS A 41 3.13 -14.54 -11.39
N PHE A 42 2.02 -13.81 -11.27
CA PHE A 42 0.75 -14.36 -10.80
C PHE A 42 -0.14 -14.77 -11.97
N LYS A 43 -0.61 -16.03 -11.97
CA LYS A 43 -1.43 -16.60 -13.06
C LYS A 43 -2.71 -15.80 -13.32
N HIS A 44 -3.31 -15.20 -12.29
CA HIS A 44 -4.52 -14.40 -12.42
C HIS A 44 -4.25 -12.94 -12.83
N CYS A 45 -2.98 -12.50 -12.83
CA CYS A 45 -2.56 -11.22 -13.39
C CYS A 45 -2.00 -11.35 -14.82
N SER A 46 -1.93 -12.56 -15.39
CA SER A 46 -1.30 -12.86 -16.69
C SER A 46 -1.91 -12.16 -17.91
N ASN A 47 -3.02 -11.44 -17.75
CA ASN A 47 -3.57 -10.58 -18.80
C ASN A 47 -2.76 -9.30 -19.02
N TYR A 48 -1.83 -9.00 -18.11
CA TYR A 48 -0.95 -7.83 -18.18
C TYR A 48 0.49 -8.23 -18.47
N SER A 49 1.29 -7.27 -18.95
CA SER A 49 2.70 -7.53 -19.20
C SER A 49 3.45 -7.53 -17.86
N VAL A 50 4.24 -8.59 -17.59
CA VAL A 50 5.04 -8.68 -16.35
C VAL A 50 6.16 -7.65 -16.42
N ASN A 51 5.85 -6.43 -16.01
CA ASN A 51 6.71 -5.28 -16.14
C ASN A 51 6.37 -4.25 -15.08
N LEU A 52 7.41 -3.73 -14.41
CA LEU A 52 7.29 -2.68 -13.39
C LEU A 52 6.84 -1.32 -13.95
N ALA A 53 6.67 -1.21 -15.27
CA ALA A 53 6.08 -0.05 -15.94
C ALA A 53 4.57 -0.21 -16.21
N ASP A 54 4.00 -1.41 -16.10
CA ASP A 54 2.58 -1.68 -16.34
C ASP A 54 1.79 -1.49 -15.04
N GLU A 55 1.11 -0.36 -14.91
CA GLU A 55 0.38 -0.01 -13.68
C GLU A 55 -0.76 -1.00 -13.38
N LYS A 56 -1.33 -1.65 -14.40
CA LYS A 56 -2.41 -2.62 -14.21
C LYS A 56 -1.89 -3.96 -13.69
N ASP A 57 -0.71 -4.39 -14.16
CA ASP A 57 -0.01 -5.54 -13.59
C ASP A 57 0.33 -5.29 -12.12
N LEU A 58 0.86 -4.09 -11.83
CA LEU A 58 1.24 -3.71 -10.47
C LEU A 58 0.03 -3.56 -9.53
N GLU A 59 -1.09 -3.01 -9.99
CA GLU A 59 -2.32 -2.98 -9.20
C GLU A 59 -2.81 -4.40 -8.89
N CYS A 60 -2.85 -5.29 -9.90
CA CYS A 60 -3.23 -6.68 -9.69
C CYS A 60 -2.31 -7.36 -8.67
N TRP A 61 -1.00 -7.12 -8.78
CA TRP A 61 -0.02 -7.63 -7.84
C TRP A 61 -0.24 -7.11 -6.41
N ILE A 62 -0.44 -5.81 -6.24
CA ILE A 62 -0.71 -5.18 -4.94
C ILE A 62 -1.97 -5.77 -4.31
N ARG A 63 -3.09 -5.83 -5.04
CA ARG A 63 -4.36 -6.37 -4.51
C ARG A 63 -4.24 -7.86 -4.12
N THR A 64 -3.39 -8.61 -4.81
CA THR A 64 -3.16 -10.04 -4.55
C THR A 64 -2.29 -10.28 -3.33
N THR A 65 -1.30 -9.43 -3.10
CA THR A 65 -0.19 -9.71 -2.17
C THR A 65 -0.11 -8.75 -1.00
N ALA A 66 -0.96 -7.73 -0.96
CA ALA A 66 -1.05 -6.84 0.19
C ALA A 66 -1.27 -7.67 1.47
N LEU A 67 -0.46 -7.37 2.47
CA LEU A 67 -0.53 -7.99 3.78
C LEU A 67 -0.74 -6.88 4.81
N THR A 68 -1.47 -7.21 5.87
CA THR A 68 -1.65 -6.28 6.97
C THR A 68 -0.35 -6.17 7.75
N ALA A 69 0.02 -4.95 8.16
CA ALA A 69 1.09 -4.76 9.12
C ALA A 69 0.68 -5.17 10.56
N TYR A 70 -0.52 -5.71 10.76
CA TYR A 70 -1.13 -5.98 12.09
C TYR A 70 -1.21 -4.73 12.98
N HIS A 71 -1.43 -3.55 12.39
CA HIS A 71 -1.61 -2.27 13.09
C HIS A 71 -3.04 -1.70 12.92
N PRO A 72 -4.11 -2.43 13.32
CA PRO A 72 -5.44 -1.85 13.31
C PRO A 72 -5.55 -0.76 14.39
N VAL A 73 -6.09 0.39 14.02
CA VAL A 73 -6.36 1.53 14.91
C VAL A 73 -7.72 2.15 14.58
N GLY A 74 -8.25 2.99 15.47
CA GLY A 74 -9.45 3.79 15.19
C GLY A 74 -10.80 3.11 15.46
N THR A 75 -10.84 1.84 15.85
CA THR A 75 -12.11 1.15 16.23
C THR A 75 -12.79 1.79 17.46
N CYS A 76 -12.02 2.46 18.32
CA CYS A 76 -12.50 3.36 19.38
C CYS A 76 -11.74 4.69 19.28
N ALA A 77 -11.95 5.42 18.18
CA ALA A 77 -11.24 6.67 17.90
C ALA A 77 -11.44 7.71 19.02
N MET A 78 -10.36 8.39 19.38
CA MET A 78 -10.38 9.51 20.33
C MET A 78 -10.67 10.80 19.59
N GLU A 79 -11.71 11.54 19.98
CA GLU A 79 -11.98 12.87 19.43
C GLU A 79 -12.42 13.88 20.48
N SER A 80 -12.36 15.17 20.11
CA SER A 80 -12.95 16.21 20.95
C SER A 80 -14.47 16.12 20.93
N LYS A 81 -15.11 16.34 22.09
CA LYS A 81 -16.57 16.45 22.20
C LYS A 81 -17.16 17.59 21.36
N THR A 82 -16.34 18.57 21.01
CA THR A 82 -16.73 19.71 20.17
C THR A 82 -16.35 19.53 18.70
N ALA A 83 -15.72 18.42 18.34
CA ALA A 83 -15.39 18.15 16.95
C ALA A 83 -16.65 17.66 16.22
N ASN A 84 -16.82 18.09 14.95
CA ASN A 84 -17.91 17.62 14.08
C ASN A 84 -17.59 16.24 13.46
N ILE A 85 -16.98 15.34 14.25
CA ILE A 85 -16.58 13.99 13.86
C ILE A 85 -16.89 13.02 15.00
N ALA A 86 -17.32 11.81 14.64
CA ALA A 86 -17.82 10.83 15.59
C ALA A 86 -16.65 10.06 16.26
N GLY A 87 -16.10 10.59 17.36
CA GLY A 87 -15.23 9.83 18.25
C GLY A 87 -15.99 8.97 19.25
N VAL A 88 -15.33 7.92 19.74
CA VAL A 88 -15.86 7.00 20.77
C VAL A 88 -15.42 7.43 22.16
N VAL A 89 -14.20 7.94 22.31
CA VAL A 89 -13.63 8.34 23.60
C VAL A 89 -13.09 9.77 23.59
N ASP A 90 -13.08 10.43 24.74
CA ASP A 90 -12.47 11.75 24.91
C ASP A 90 -10.94 11.66 25.13
N ARG A 91 -10.28 12.83 25.27
CA ARG A 91 -8.81 12.90 25.51
C ARG A 91 -8.33 12.20 26.78
N ARG A 92 -9.25 11.80 27.67
CA ARG A 92 -8.98 11.04 28.89
C ARG A 92 -9.41 9.58 28.77
N LEU A 93 -9.70 9.11 27.55
CA LEU A 93 -10.11 7.75 27.22
C LEU A 93 -11.45 7.35 27.87
N ARG A 94 -12.34 8.32 28.09
CA ARG A 94 -13.68 8.11 28.64
C ARG A 94 -14.76 8.23 27.59
#